data_AF-A0A395ST56-F1
#
_entry.id   AF-A0A395ST56-F1
#
_cell.length_a   1.000
_cell.length_b   1.000
_cell.length_c   1.000
_cell.angle_alpha   90.00
_cell.angle_beta   90.00
_cell.angle_gamma   90.00
#
_symmetry.space_group_name_H-M   'P 1'
#
loop_
_entity.id
_entity.type
_entity.pdbx_description
1 polymer ?
#
loop_
_entity_poly.entity_id
_entity_poly.type
_entity_poly.pdbx_seq_one_letter_code
_entity_poly.pdbx_strand_id
1 'polypeptide(L)'
;MDSHENNMDSLKEYLTYDKLETLRSFWFEHLPQDADRIIAGPEYQKRWFFSDKQFDDVCVTQFSPVLEAIRAAGITSGQELLSIVQPRDSLDWLSLIILLDQIPRNSYRGDKGSVCFTYFDPLAVQVSLEAIAQGIPDRAPEIRWVFSHRNWFYMPLMHSEDLSMHDEAVSAFNRMNKDILGLTEGTGGMDEHERKARAIVQSDLDKAKSVGKMSLEFEEKHRVIIEKFGSSRGASVGPEFAPEFHTELPTIPSTPSTRKRSAAKTSSSTGTTASAKKRRLSVQEPKKWHHAPSSATILWLAVSIPLVAWDSGYVLGRPHTMPGGYLQWPLYMPYALYGQIDHVYGQKAWDAKNGFTGAQTALNIVEIFMYLMYLWMIWRRADKTTDKKEKKGRTVSGRSGALAVLIGFSAAVMTLSKTVLYCKSTRPLSLNDSNISHNTPVDILTLWVIPNGFWLILPTYMVYAFGMDILDGLTLASGQPVKQRTE
;
A
#
# COMPACT_ATOMS: atom_id res chain seq x y z
N MET A 1 32.57 -35.28 8.70
CA MET A 1 33.03 -34.57 7.50
C MET A 1 32.20 -35.01 6.32
N ASP A 2 32.08 -36.32 6.10
CA ASP A 2 31.34 -36.99 5.02
C ASP A 2 29.97 -36.37 4.69
N SER A 3 29.13 -36.04 5.67
CA SER A 3 27.80 -35.46 5.40
C SER A 3 27.83 -34.01 4.87
N HIS A 4 28.88 -33.24 5.18
CA HIS A 4 29.02 -31.86 4.72
C HIS A 4 29.63 -31.85 3.31
N GLU A 5 30.67 -32.65 3.07
CA GLU A 5 31.30 -32.78 1.75
C GLU A 5 30.33 -33.37 0.72
N ASN A 6 29.55 -34.41 1.07
CA ASN A 6 28.51 -34.93 0.19
C ASN A 6 27.41 -33.89 -0.13
N ASN A 7 27.02 -33.05 0.84
CA ASN A 7 26.07 -31.96 0.58
C ASN A 7 26.68 -30.89 -0.35
N MET A 8 27.95 -30.52 -0.17
CA MET A 8 28.67 -29.57 -1.03
C MET A 8 28.84 -30.06 -2.47
N ASP A 9 29.11 -31.35 -2.66
CA ASP A 9 29.18 -31.93 -4.01
C ASP A 9 27.81 -32.01 -4.68
N SER A 10 26.75 -32.37 -3.94
CA SER A 10 25.38 -32.33 -4.47
C SER A 10 24.94 -30.92 -4.89
N LEU A 11 25.44 -29.86 -4.22
CA LEU A 11 25.12 -28.48 -4.56
C LEU A 11 25.58 -28.08 -5.99
N LYS A 12 26.66 -28.71 -6.50
CA LYS A 12 27.15 -28.51 -7.87
C LYS A 12 26.16 -29.00 -8.94
N GLU A 13 25.30 -29.96 -8.61
CA GLU A 13 24.24 -30.45 -9.50
C GLU A 13 23.09 -29.44 -9.64
N TYR A 14 22.89 -28.57 -8.64
CA TYR A 14 21.87 -27.50 -8.65
C TYR A 14 22.41 -26.18 -9.22
N LEU A 15 23.67 -25.83 -8.92
CA LEU A 15 24.32 -24.58 -9.35
C LEU A 15 25.15 -24.76 -10.63
N THR A 16 24.52 -25.27 -11.68
CA THR A 16 25.16 -25.38 -13.00
C THR A 16 25.12 -24.07 -13.78
N TYR A 17 26.07 -23.89 -14.70
CA TYR A 17 26.09 -22.75 -15.62
C TYR A 17 24.82 -22.64 -16.48
N ASP A 18 24.25 -23.77 -16.91
CA ASP A 18 22.97 -23.84 -17.61
C ASP A 18 21.81 -23.29 -16.75
N LYS A 19 21.83 -23.53 -15.43
CA LYS A 19 20.84 -22.94 -14.51
C LYS A 19 21.04 -21.45 -14.29
N LEU A 20 22.28 -20.96 -14.23
CA LEU A 20 22.56 -19.52 -14.19
C LEU A 20 22.09 -18.83 -15.47
N GLU A 21 22.36 -19.41 -16.64
CA GLU A 21 21.89 -18.89 -17.93
C GLU A 21 20.36 -18.96 -18.09
N THR A 22 19.73 -20.06 -17.66
CA THR A 22 18.26 -20.20 -17.61
C THR A 22 17.63 -19.11 -16.73
N LEU A 23 18.17 -18.90 -15.54
CA LEU A 23 17.73 -17.85 -14.61
C LEU A 23 17.83 -16.46 -15.23
N ARG A 24 19.00 -16.12 -15.78
CA ARG A 24 19.23 -14.83 -16.45
C ARG A 24 18.27 -14.63 -17.62
N SER A 25 18.08 -15.66 -18.45
CA SER A 25 17.16 -15.62 -19.58
C SER A 25 15.73 -15.33 -19.12
N PHE A 26 15.23 -16.05 -18.12
CA PHE A 26 13.91 -15.82 -17.51
C PHE A 26 13.77 -14.43 -16.87
N TRP A 27 14.79 -13.95 -16.18
CA TRP A 27 14.75 -12.65 -15.49
C TRP A 27 14.60 -11.46 -16.47
N PHE A 28 15.22 -11.56 -17.65
CA PHE A 28 15.22 -10.53 -18.68
C PHE A 28 14.32 -10.83 -19.91
N GLU A 29 13.56 -11.94 -19.92
CA GLU A 29 12.77 -12.39 -21.10
C GLU A 29 11.72 -11.37 -21.59
N HIS A 30 11.22 -10.55 -20.67
CA HIS A 30 10.18 -9.55 -20.91
C HIS A 30 10.70 -8.26 -21.56
N LEU A 31 12.01 -8.15 -21.78
CA LEU A 31 12.65 -7.03 -22.48
C LEU A 31 12.80 -7.37 -23.97
N PRO A 32 11.92 -6.84 -24.85
CA PRO A 32 11.78 -7.33 -26.23
C PRO A 32 12.89 -6.83 -27.16
N GLN A 33 13.59 -5.75 -26.80
CA GLN A 33 14.60 -5.09 -27.62
C GLN A 33 15.89 -4.85 -26.83
N ASP A 34 17.03 -4.81 -27.53
CA ASP A 34 18.33 -4.46 -26.95
C ASP A 34 18.32 -3.06 -26.29
N ALA A 35 17.50 -2.14 -26.80
CA ALA A 35 17.26 -0.83 -26.20
C ALA A 35 16.71 -0.93 -24.76
N ASP A 36 15.68 -1.77 -24.58
CA ASP A 36 15.02 -1.99 -23.29
C ASP A 36 15.91 -2.80 -22.33
N ARG A 37 16.85 -3.59 -22.86
CA ARG A 37 17.91 -4.25 -22.06
C ARG A 37 18.95 -3.27 -21.56
N ILE A 38 19.35 -2.28 -22.35
CA ILE A 38 20.30 -1.25 -21.92
C ILE A 38 19.64 -0.31 -20.88
N ILE A 39 18.44 0.23 -21.18
CA ILE A 39 17.67 1.07 -20.26
C ILE A 39 16.21 0.60 -20.22
N ALA A 40 15.90 -0.24 -19.22
CA ALA A 40 14.55 -0.72 -18.97
C ALA A 40 13.63 0.44 -18.57
N GLY A 41 12.57 0.67 -19.35
CA GLY A 41 11.56 1.67 -19.02
C GLY A 41 10.66 1.25 -17.84
N PRO A 42 9.94 2.21 -17.21
CA PRO A 42 9.08 1.94 -16.06
C PRO A 42 8.03 0.84 -16.30
N GLU A 43 7.60 0.66 -17.54
CA GLU A 43 6.68 -0.37 -18.00
C GLU A 43 7.24 -1.80 -17.90
N TYR A 44 8.56 -1.97 -18.06
CA TYR A 44 9.21 -3.28 -17.99
C TYR A 44 9.76 -3.58 -16.61
N GLN A 45 10.36 -2.56 -15.97
CA GLN A 45 10.79 -2.63 -14.56
C GLN A 45 9.67 -3.15 -13.65
N LYS A 46 8.41 -2.98 -14.08
CA LYS A 46 7.26 -3.57 -13.43
C LYS A 46 7.48 -5.02 -13.02
N ARG A 47 7.95 -5.90 -13.91
CA ARG A 47 8.03 -7.34 -13.63
C ARG A 47 8.97 -7.70 -12.47
N TRP A 48 9.99 -6.89 -12.20
CA TRP A 48 10.97 -7.20 -11.15
C TRP A 48 10.50 -6.83 -9.75
N PHE A 49 9.80 -5.71 -9.63
CA PHE A 49 9.41 -5.19 -8.32
C PHE A 49 7.88 -5.34 -8.07
N PHE A 50 7.03 -5.39 -9.12
CA PHE A 50 5.57 -5.60 -9.05
C PHE A 50 5.26 -7.08 -8.79
N SER A 51 4.70 -7.37 -7.60
CA SER A 51 4.25 -8.70 -7.19
C SER A 51 3.30 -9.29 -8.23
N ASP A 52 3.66 -10.48 -8.71
CA ASP A 52 2.97 -11.19 -9.77
C ASP A 52 3.01 -12.69 -9.45
N LYS A 53 1.84 -13.28 -9.21
CA LYS A 53 1.73 -14.67 -8.79
C LYS A 53 2.27 -15.64 -9.85
N GLN A 54 2.13 -15.35 -11.14
CA GLN A 54 2.64 -16.25 -12.18
C GLN A 54 4.16 -16.21 -12.23
N PHE A 55 4.76 -15.04 -12.07
CA PHE A 55 6.21 -14.89 -11.96
C PHE A 55 6.75 -15.61 -10.71
N ASP A 56 6.09 -15.42 -9.56
CA ASP A 56 6.44 -16.09 -8.31
C ASP A 56 6.31 -17.62 -8.39
N ASP A 57 5.24 -18.14 -9.01
CA ASP A 57 5.04 -19.58 -9.22
C ASP A 57 6.19 -20.20 -10.04
N VAL A 58 6.72 -19.47 -11.03
CA VAL A 58 7.90 -19.90 -11.81
C VAL A 58 9.17 -19.84 -10.97
N CYS A 59 9.39 -18.76 -10.20
CA CYS A 59 10.53 -18.67 -9.27
C CYS A 59 10.56 -19.84 -8.28
N VAL A 60 9.40 -20.17 -7.69
CA VAL A 60 9.24 -21.31 -6.79
C VAL A 60 9.53 -22.62 -7.50
N THR A 61 8.96 -22.83 -8.69
CA THR A 61 9.06 -24.13 -9.38
C THR A 61 10.47 -24.40 -9.91
N GLN A 62 11.14 -23.39 -10.47
CA GLN A 62 12.43 -23.58 -11.15
C GLN A 62 13.65 -23.38 -10.26
N PHE A 63 13.59 -22.48 -9.27
CA PHE A 63 14.79 -22.01 -8.56
C PHE A 63 14.76 -22.25 -7.04
N SER A 64 13.60 -22.42 -6.39
CA SER A 64 13.58 -22.83 -4.97
C SER A 64 14.31 -24.15 -4.67
N PRO A 65 14.36 -25.17 -5.55
CA PRO A 65 15.21 -26.35 -5.32
C PRO A 65 16.69 -25.99 -5.13
N VAL A 66 17.18 -24.97 -5.85
CA VAL A 66 18.55 -24.46 -5.72
C VAL A 66 18.72 -23.72 -4.39
N LEU A 67 17.74 -22.87 -4.01
CA LEU A 67 17.75 -22.17 -2.72
C LEU A 67 17.76 -23.13 -1.53
N GLU A 68 16.91 -24.17 -1.55
CA GLU A 68 16.90 -25.17 -0.49
C GLU A 68 18.16 -26.05 -0.50
N ALA A 69 18.79 -26.29 -1.66
CA ALA A 69 20.08 -26.97 -1.73
C ALA A 69 21.21 -26.15 -1.06
N ILE A 70 21.28 -24.84 -1.31
CA ILE A 70 22.23 -23.92 -0.63
C ILE A 70 22.02 -24.00 0.89
N ARG A 71 20.76 -23.96 1.34
CA ARG A 71 20.39 -24.04 2.76
C ARG A 71 20.71 -25.39 3.40
N ALA A 72 20.46 -26.49 2.70
CA ALA A 72 20.75 -27.84 3.16
C ALA A 72 22.27 -28.14 3.23
N ALA A 73 23.06 -27.49 2.36
CA ALA A 73 24.52 -27.50 2.42
C ALA A 73 25.09 -26.58 3.53
N GLY A 74 24.27 -25.74 4.15
CA GLY A 74 24.70 -24.89 5.29
C GLY A 74 25.54 -23.66 4.90
N ILE A 75 25.61 -23.33 3.61
CA ILE A 75 26.50 -22.30 3.06
C ILE A 75 26.15 -20.91 3.60
N THR A 76 27.03 -20.32 4.39
CA THR A 76 26.85 -18.98 5.00
C THR A 76 27.92 -17.98 4.61
N SER A 77 28.95 -18.42 3.87
CA SER A 77 30.00 -17.58 3.32
C SER A 77 29.86 -17.42 1.80
N GLY A 78 29.95 -16.17 1.32
CA GLY A 78 30.01 -15.89 -0.11
C GLY A 78 31.25 -16.50 -0.76
N GLN A 79 32.39 -16.53 -0.06
CA GLN A 79 33.62 -17.13 -0.57
C GLN A 79 33.51 -18.64 -0.75
N GLU A 80 32.85 -19.33 0.19
CA GLU A 80 32.58 -20.76 0.09
C GLU A 80 31.67 -21.04 -1.12
N LEU A 81 30.56 -20.30 -1.26
CA LEU A 81 29.67 -20.43 -2.41
C LEU A 81 30.40 -20.18 -3.74
N LEU A 82 31.21 -19.13 -3.83
CA LEU A 82 31.99 -18.80 -5.03
C LEU A 82 33.02 -19.87 -5.38
N SER A 83 33.61 -20.53 -4.39
CA SER A 83 34.52 -21.67 -4.61
C SER A 83 33.81 -22.90 -5.22
N ILE A 84 32.51 -23.04 -4.99
CA ILE A 84 31.66 -24.10 -5.54
C ILE A 84 31.14 -23.72 -6.94
N VAL A 85 30.60 -22.51 -7.09
CA VAL A 85 29.95 -22.04 -8.33
C VAL A 85 30.95 -21.68 -9.43
N GLN A 86 32.09 -21.08 -9.06
CA GLN A 86 33.15 -20.62 -9.96
C GLN A 86 32.63 -19.86 -11.20
N PRO A 87 31.96 -18.70 -11.03
CA PRO A 87 31.40 -17.93 -12.15
C PRO A 87 32.46 -17.66 -13.23
N ARG A 88 32.18 -18.02 -14.49
CA ARG A 88 33.18 -17.95 -15.59
C ARG A 88 33.33 -16.54 -16.15
N ASP A 89 32.24 -15.78 -16.13
CA ASP A 89 32.12 -14.46 -16.74
C ASP A 89 31.19 -13.55 -15.91
N SER A 90 31.12 -12.28 -16.30
CA SER A 90 30.32 -11.26 -15.63
C SER A 90 28.80 -11.55 -15.59
N LEU A 91 28.30 -12.36 -16.53
CA LEU A 91 26.89 -12.72 -16.62
C LEU A 91 26.56 -13.88 -15.68
N ASP A 92 27.47 -14.82 -15.46
CA ASP A 92 27.35 -15.81 -14.38
C ASP A 92 27.30 -15.14 -13.00
N TRP A 93 28.13 -14.11 -12.75
CA TRP A 93 28.08 -13.30 -11.53
C TRP A 93 26.73 -12.59 -11.35
N LEU A 94 26.23 -11.92 -12.40
CA LEU A 94 24.90 -11.30 -12.42
C LEU A 94 23.80 -12.32 -12.05
N SER A 95 23.89 -13.52 -12.62
CA SER A 95 22.91 -14.59 -12.42
C SER A 95 22.93 -15.10 -10.98
N LEU A 96 24.13 -15.27 -10.40
CA LEU A 96 24.31 -15.68 -9.00
C LEU A 96 23.77 -14.62 -8.03
N ILE A 97 24.00 -13.33 -8.30
CA ILE A 97 23.47 -12.25 -7.46
C ILE A 97 21.94 -12.20 -7.53
N ILE A 98 21.33 -12.32 -8.72
CA ILE A 98 19.87 -12.43 -8.87
C ILE A 98 19.31 -13.66 -8.12
N LEU A 99 20.01 -14.81 -8.19
CA LEU A 99 19.63 -16.03 -7.48
C LEU A 99 19.63 -15.86 -5.96
N LEU A 100 20.58 -15.10 -5.42
CA LEU A 100 20.73 -14.91 -3.97
C LEU A 100 19.88 -13.77 -3.43
N ASP A 101 19.63 -12.72 -4.21
CA ASP A 101 18.94 -11.52 -3.72
C ASP A 101 17.46 -11.50 -4.12
N GLN A 102 17.18 -11.70 -5.41
CA GLN A 102 15.84 -11.47 -5.95
C GLN A 102 14.96 -12.71 -5.89
N ILE A 103 15.47 -13.87 -6.31
CA ILE A 103 14.68 -15.11 -6.32
C ILE A 103 14.13 -15.49 -4.93
N PRO A 104 14.83 -15.31 -3.79
CA PRO A 104 14.25 -15.53 -2.47
C PRO A 104 13.04 -14.63 -2.18
N ARG A 105 13.07 -13.36 -2.63
CA ARG A 105 11.97 -12.39 -2.44
C ARG A 105 10.70 -12.79 -3.20
N ASN A 106 10.84 -13.47 -4.34
CA ASN A 106 9.72 -14.08 -5.08
C ASN A 106 9.31 -15.45 -4.50
N SER A 107 10.27 -16.27 -4.06
CA SER A 107 10.04 -17.65 -3.60
C SER A 107 9.52 -17.78 -2.17
N TYR A 108 9.83 -16.83 -1.27
CA TYR A 108 9.52 -16.90 0.15
C TYR A 108 8.60 -15.76 0.62
N ARG A 109 7.42 -15.59 0.00
CA ARG A 109 6.46 -14.58 0.47
C ARG A 109 5.78 -14.96 1.79
N GLY A 110 5.18 -13.95 2.46
CA GLY A 110 4.38 -14.12 3.68
C GLY A 110 5.21 -14.66 4.85
N ASP A 111 4.70 -15.68 5.53
CA ASP A 111 5.30 -16.27 6.74
C ASP A 111 6.74 -16.81 6.55
N LYS A 112 7.18 -17.01 5.30
CA LYS A 112 8.56 -17.43 4.97
C LYS A 112 9.52 -16.25 4.68
N GLY A 113 9.05 -15.01 4.64
CA GLY A 113 9.82 -13.83 4.21
C GLY A 113 11.09 -13.56 5.01
N SER A 114 11.15 -14.04 6.26
CA SER A 114 12.35 -13.95 7.09
C SER A 114 13.55 -14.73 6.53
N VAL A 115 13.32 -15.76 5.70
CA VAL A 115 14.41 -16.54 5.08
C VAL A 115 15.27 -15.66 4.17
N CYS A 116 14.68 -14.72 3.43
CA CYS A 116 15.41 -13.76 2.61
C CYS A 116 16.43 -13.00 3.48
N PHE A 117 15.92 -12.32 4.51
CA PHE A 117 16.68 -11.32 5.24
C PHE A 117 17.50 -11.85 6.43
N THR A 118 17.39 -13.14 6.75
CA THR A 118 18.21 -13.81 7.79
C THR A 118 19.27 -14.73 7.22
N TYR A 119 19.11 -15.20 5.98
CA TYR A 119 19.99 -16.20 5.37
C TYR A 119 20.57 -15.73 4.04
N PHE A 120 19.72 -15.24 3.14
CA PHE A 120 20.14 -14.91 1.77
C PHE A 120 20.75 -13.51 1.63
N ASP A 121 20.20 -12.48 2.27
CA ASP A 121 20.73 -11.11 2.16
C ASP A 121 22.20 -11.00 2.62
N PRO A 122 22.64 -11.60 3.74
CA PRO A 122 24.07 -11.60 4.12
C PRO A 122 24.97 -12.34 3.12
N LEU A 123 24.45 -13.34 2.40
CA LEU A 123 25.17 -14.12 1.41
C LEU A 123 25.26 -13.35 0.07
N ALA A 124 24.16 -12.71 -0.34
CA ALA A 124 24.08 -11.84 -1.50
C ALA A 124 24.99 -10.61 -1.36
N VAL A 125 25.02 -9.96 -0.19
CA VAL A 125 25.93 -8.84 0.11
C VAL A 125 27.39 -9.26 -0.06
N GLN A 126 27.80 -10.40 0.50
CA GLN A 126 29.18 -10.91 0.34
C GLN A 126 29.56 -11.14 -1.13
N VAL A 127 28.67 -11.75 -1.91
CA VAL A 127 28.91 -12.01 -3.35
C VAL A 127 28.93 -10.70 -4.16
N SER A 128 28.06 -9.74 -3.85
CA SER A 128 28.06 -8.41 -4.48
C SER A 128 29.34 -7.62 -4.18
N LEU A 129 29.80 -7.62 -2.93
CA LEU A 129 31.04 -6.94 -2.55
C LEU A 129 32.25 -7.53 -3.28
N GLU A 130 32.34 -8.85 -3.40
CA GLU A 130 33.42 -9.50 -4.16
C GLU A 130 33.36 -9.15 -5.66
N ALA A 131 32.17 -9.16 -6.26
CA ALA A 131 31.98 -8.74 -7.66
C ALA A 131 32.39 -7.27 -7.89
N ILE A 132 32.07 -6.38 -6.94
CA ILE A 132 32.47 -4.97 -6.95
C ILE A 132 34.00 -4.84 -6.77
N ALA A 133 34.61 -5.62 -5.87
CA ALA A 133 36.05 -5.62 -5.64
C ALA A 133 36.86 -6.08 -6.88
N GLN A 134 36.34 -7.07 -7.61
CA GLN A 134 36.89 -7.48 -8.92
C GLN A 134 36.62 -6.43 -10.03
N GLY A 135 35.77 -5.43 -9.76
CA GLY A 135 35.44 -4.34 -10.67
C GLY A 135 34.45 -4.73 -11.76
N ILE A 136 33.73 -5.85 -11.61
CA ILE A 136 32.84 -6.40 -12.65
C ILE A 136 31.78 -5.37 -13.10
N PRO A 137 31.05 -4.68 -12.21
CA PRO A 137 30.01 -3.72 -12.61
C PRO A 137 30.56 -2.49 -13.35
N ASP A 138 31.83 -2.16 -13.11
CA ASP A 138 32.46 -0.91 -13.54
C ASP A 138 33.47 -1.10 -14.69
N ARG A 139 33.77 -2.36 -15.06
CA ARG A 139 34.77 -2.71 -16.09
C ARG A 139 34.27 -3.64 -17.20
N ALA A 140 33.39 -4.59 -16.91
CA ALA A 140 32.87 -5.53 -17.91
C ALA A 140 31.86 -4.79 -18.82
N PRO A 141 32.13 -4.58 -20.13
CA PRO A 141 31.28 -3.73 -20.98
C PRO A 141 29.81 -4.16 -21.04
N GLU A 142 29.56 -5.47 -21.06
CA GLU A 142 28.25 -6.14 -21.06
C GLU A 142 27.46 -6.01 -19.74
N ILE A 143 28.10 -5.49 -18.68
CA ILE A 143 27.45 -5.04 -17.44
C ILE A 143 27.45 -3.52 -17.36
N ARG A 144 28.63 -2.88 -17.46
CA ARG A 144 28.84 -1.44 -17.25
C ARG A 144 27.88 -0.58 -18.07
N TRP A 145 27.71 -0.94 -19.34
CA TRP A 145 26.90 -0.21 -20.31
C TRP A 145 25.49 -0.80 -20.50
N VAL A 146 25.15 -1.86 -19.77
CA VAL A 146 23.80 -2.44 -19.74
C VAL A 146 23.22 -2.15 -18.36
N PHE A 147 22.68 -0.95 -18.18
CA PHE A 147 22.33 -0.43 -16.85
C PHE A 147 21.29 -1.27 -16.12
N SER A 148 20.39 -1.96 -16.86
CA SER A 148 19.46 -2.92 -16.27
C SER A 148 20.12 -4.19 -15.72
N HIS A 149 21.31 -4.57 -16.20
CA HIS A 149 22.15 -5.61 -15.60
C HIS A 149 22.89 -5.05 -14.37
N ARG A 150 23.56 -3.91 -14.54
CA ARG A 150 24.45 -3.30 -13.54
C ARG A 150 23.76 -3.02 -12.21
N ASN A 151 22.50 -2.57 -12.24
CA ASN A 151 21.69 -2.29 -11.05
C ASN A 151 21.68 -3.46 -10.05
N TRP A 152 21.60 -4.71 -10.52
CA TRP A 152 21.50 -5.89 -9.64
C TRP A 152 22.74 -6.15 -8.80
N PHE A 153 23.92 -5.71 -9.22
CA PHE A 153 25.13 -5.85 -8.41
C PHE A 153 25.09 -4.97 -7.15
N TYR A 154 24.29 -3.91 -7.14
CA TYR A 154 24.19 -2.96 -6.04
C TYR A 154 22.98 -3.22 -5.14
N MET A 155 21.89 -3.82 -5.66
CA MET A 155 20.67 -4.14 -4.91
C MET A 155 20.90 -4.86 -3.57
N PRO A 156 21.79 -5.88 -3.45
CA PRO A 156 22.01 -6.55 -2.17
C PRO A 156 22.56 -5.63 -1.08
N LEU A 157 23.39 -4.64 -1.45
CA LEU A 157 23.91 -3.66 -0.51
C LEU A 157 22.79 -2.79 0.07
N MET A 158 21.82 -2.42 -0.77
CA MET A 158 20.61 -1.70 -0.38
C MET A 158 19.67 -2.51 0.52
N HIS A 159 19.79 -3.84 0.53
CA HIS A 159 18.99 -4.73 1.38
C HIS A 159 19.66 -5.03 2.72
N SER A 160 20.87 -4.55 2.95
CA SER A 160 21.54 -4.66 4.23
C SER A 160 20.86 -3.80 5.31
N GLU A 161 21.17 -4.07 6.58
CA GLU A 161 20.88 -3.14 7.69
C GLU A 161 22.17 -2.45 8.21
N ASP A 162 23.29 -2.67 7.52
CA ASP A 162 24.56 -2.00 7.80
C ASP A 162 24.68 -0.72 6.96
N LEU A 163 24.77 0.43 7.65
CA LEU A 163 24.91 1.76 7.03
C LEU A 163 26.10 1.85 6.07
N SER A 164 27.19 1.10 6.32
CA SER A 164 28.37 1.10 5.44
C SER A 164 28.09 0.46 4.08
N MET A 165 27.12 -0.46 3.99
CA MET A 165 26.68 -1.02 2.71
C MET A 165 25.89 0.00 1.91
N HIS A 166 25.09 0.84 2.57
CA HIS A 166 24.40 1.96 1.93
C HIS A 166 25.36 3.06 1.47
N ASP A 167 26.43 3.34 2.21
CA ASP A 167 27.49 4.26 1.75
C ASP A 167 28.13 3.77 0.44
N GLU A 168 28.46 2.47 0.31
CA GLU A 168 28.97 1.91 -0.96
C GLU A 168 27.89 1.82 -2.04
N ALA A 169 26.63 1.52 -1.70
CA ALA A 169 25.52 1.49 -2.64
C ALA A 169 25.30 2.88 -3.28
N VAL A 170 25.21 3.95 -2.49
CA VAL A 170 25.15 5.34 -2.97
C VAL A 170 26.36 5.65 -3.86
N SER A 171 27.57 5.26 -3.44
CA SER A 171 28.79 5.42 -4.24
C SER A 171 28.67 4.74 -5.61
N ALA A 172 28.20 3.49 -5.64
CA ALA A 172 28.06 2.68 -6.84
C ALA A 172 26.96 3.18 -7.79
N PHE A 173 25.79 3.55 -7.28
CA PHE A 173 24.73 4.19 -8.09
C PHE A 173 25.18 5.54 -8.64
N ASN A 174 25.97 6.31 -7.90
CA ASN A 174 26.56 7.56 -8.39
C ASN A 174 27.59 7.30 -9.53
N ARG A 175 28.39 6.22 -9.46
CA ARG A 175 29.26 5.79 -10.58
C ARG A 175 28.43 5.45 -11.82
N MET A 176 27.35 4.67 -11.67
CA MET A 176 26.45 4.33 -12.76
C MET A 176 25.74 5.56 -13.37
N ASN A 177 25.22 6.46 -12.53
CA ASN A 177 24.57 7.69 -12.99
C ASN A 177 25.54 8.60 -13.76
N LYS A 178 26.80 8.71 -13.31
CA LYS A 178 27.86 9.44 -14.04
C LYS A 178 28.16 8.82 -15.41
N ASP A 179 28.22 7.50 -15.51
CA ASP A 179 28.38 6.80 -16.80
C ASP A 179 27.19 7.10 -17.73
N ILE A 180 25.95 7.04 -17.25
CA ILE A 180 24.74 7.40 -18.03
C ILE A 180 24.82 8.85 -18.52
N LEU A 181 25.16 9.80 -17.64
CA LEU A 181 25.27 11.22 -17.99
C LEU A 181 26.41 11.47 -19.01
N GLY A 182 27.53 10.76 -18.90
CA GLY A 182 28.65 10.83 -19.86
C GLY A 182 28.33 10.34 -21.28
N LEU A 183 27.23 9.61 -21.46
CA LEU A 183 26.74 9.18 -22.78
C LEU A 183 25.81 10.20 -23.44
N THR A 184 25.35 11.23 -22.73
CA THR A 184 24.36 12.20 -23.24
C THR A 184 24.88 13.11 -24.35
N GLU A 185 26.19 13.31 -24.44
CA GLU A 185 26.86 14.16 -25.44
C GLU A 185 28.02 13.39 -26.12
N GLY A 186 28.52 13.88 -27.26
CA GLY A 186 29.65 13.28 -27.98
C GLY A 186 29.27 12.11 -28.91
N THR A 187 30.27 11.52 -29.57
CA THR A 187 30.08 10.46 -30.59
C THR A 187 31.08 9.32 -30.40
N GLY A 188 30.74 8.13 -30.88
CA GLY A 188 31.59 6.93 -30.78
C GLY A 188 31.50 6.21 -29.43
N GLY A 189 32.56 5.50 -29.07
CA GLY A 189 32.70 4.72 -27.84
C GLY A 189 33.87 3.74 -27.98
N MET A 190 34.49 3.37 -26.86
CA MET A 190 35.69 2.51 -26.83
C MET A 190 35.41 1.08 -27.28
N ASP A 191 34.19 0.59 -27.04
CA ASP A 191 33.74 -0.75 -27.38
C ASP A 191 32.36 -0.74 -28.07
N GLU A 192 31.77 -1.91 -28.36
CA GLU A 192 30.44 -2.01 -28.98
C GLU A 192 29.28 -1.71 -28.02
N HIS A 193 29.41 -2.11 -26.75
CA HIS A 193 28.40 -1.88 -25.73
C HIS A 193 28.29 -0.38 -25.40
N GLU A 194 29.41 0.34 -25.28
CA GLU A 194 29.40 1.80 -25.10
C GLU A 194 28.71 2.48 -26.29
N ARG A 195 29.05 2.10 -27.53
CA ARG A 195 28.43 2.69 -28.74
C ARG A 195 26.93 2.45 -28.79
N LYS A 196 26.47 1.24 -28.45
CA LYS A 196 25.03 0.92 -28.35
C LYS A 196 24.37 1.72 -27.24
N ALA A 197 24.95 1.73 -26.04
CA ALA A 197 24.41 2.48 -24.90
C ALA A 197 24.33 3.98 -25.19
N ARG A 198 25.34 4.57 -25.85
CA ARG A 198 25.33 5.97 -26.31
C ARG A 198 24.17 6.24 -27.26
N ALA A 199 23.97 5.40 -28.26
CA ALA A 199 22.86 5.54 -29.21
C ALA A 199 21.50 5.48 -28.51
N ILE A 200 21.31 4.58 -27.54
CA ILE A 200 20.07 4.48 -26.76
C ILE A 200 19.88 5.69 -25.84
N VAL A 201 20.89 6.11 -25.08
CA VAL A 201 20.85 7.29 -24.21
C VAL A 201 20.53 8.56 -25.00
N GLN A 202 21.13 8.73 -26.18
CA GLN A 202 20.89 9.92 -27.03
C GLN A 202 19.52 9.87 -27.74
N SER A 203 18.91 8.70 -27.89
CA SER A 203 17.56 8.58 -28.46
C SER A 203 16.44 9.02 -27.49
N ASP A 204 16.68 8.91 -26.19
CA ASP A 204 15.75 9.35 -25.13
C ASP A 204 16.54 9.83 -23.89
N LEU A 205 17.00 11.08 -23.98
CA LEU A 205 17.82 11.72 -22.94
C LEU A 205 17.08 11.83 -21.60
N ASP A 206 15.76 12.03 -21.63
CA ASP A 206 14.97 12.25 -20.42
C ASP A 206 14.70 10.93 -19.70
N LYS A 207 14.38 9.84 -20.42
CA LYS A 207 14.32 8.47 -19.84
C LYS A 207 15.68 8.07 -19.26
N ALA A 208 16.77 8.29 -19.98
CA ALA A 208 18.11 7.94 -19.51
C ALA A 208 18.50 8.70 -18.22
N LYS A 209 18.36 10.03 -18.22
CA LYS A 209 18.61 10.87 -17.02
C LYS A 209 17.69 10.49 -15.86
N SER A 210 16.42 10.19 -16.15
CA SER A 210 15.45 9.77 -15.13
C SER A 210 15.87 8.47 -14.45
N VAL A 211 16.24 7.43 -15.22
CA VAL A 211 16.65 6.12 -14.66
C VAL A 211 17.90 6.26 -13.79
N GLY A 212 18.97 6.90 -14.30
CA GLY A 212 20.22 7.07 -13.54
C GLY A 212 20.04 7.87 -12.25
N LYS A 213 19.22 8.92 -12.30
CA LYS A 213 18.90 9.75 -11.13
C LYS A 213 17.98 9.02 -10.13
N MET A 214 17.00 8.26 -10.61
CA MET A 214 16.01 7.58 -9.76
C MET A 214 16.65 6.52 -8.86
N SER A 215 17.53 5.66 -9.40
CA SER A 215 18.20 4.64 -8.59
C SER A 215 19.10 5.26 -7.51
N LEU A 216 19.82 6.34 -7.84
CA LEU A 216 20.66 7.06 -6.87
C LEU A 216 19.81 7.73 -5.77
N GLU A 217 18.79 8.51 -6.14
CA GLU A 217 17.92 9.17 -5.16
C GLU A 217 17.14 8.19 -4.28
N PHE A 218 16.79 7.01 -4.80
CA PHE A 218 16.14 5.96 -4.02
C PHE A 218 17.08 5.45 -2.93
N GLU A 219 18.33 5.15 -3.29
CA GLU A 219 19.32 4.63 -2.35
C GLU A 219 19.78 5.68 -1.34
N GLU A 220 19.95 6.95 -1.75
CA GLU A 220 20.20 8.06 -0.81
C GLU A 220 19.08 8.18 0.26
N LYS A 221 17.82 7.97 -0.13
CA LYS A 221 16.68 7.95 0.81
C LYS A 221 16.73 6.70 1.71
N HIS A 222 17.09 5.54 1.17
CA HIS A 222 17.17 4.30 1.93
C HIS A 222 18.28 4.33 2.98
N ARG A 223 19.46 4.84 2.60
CA ARG A 223 20.57 5.15 3.52
C ARG A 223 20.12 5.98 4.72
N VAL A 224 19.34 7.04 4.50
CA VAL A 224 18.83 7.91 5.59
C VAL A 224 17.88 7.16 6.53
N ILE A 225 17.14 6.16 6.06
CA ILE A 225 16.31 5.29 6.90
C ILE A 225 17.21 4.45 7.82
N ILE A 226 18.25 3.81 7.28
CA ILE A 226 19.19 3.01 8.09
C ILE A 226 19.99 3.89 9.05
N GLU A 227 20.48 5.06 8.63
CA GLU A 227 21.18 6.02 9.50
C GLU A 227 20.32 6.45 10.70
N LYS A 228 19.00 6.61 10.50
CA LYS A 228 18.07 7.09 11.52
C LYS A 228 17.49 6.00 12.43
N PHE A 229 17.29 4.79 11.89
CA PHE A 229 16.56 3.71 12.58
C PHE A 229 17.37 2.44 12.81
N GLY A 230 18.57 2.31 12.23
CA GLY A 230 19.45 1.13 12.29
C GLY A 230 18.88 -0.13 11.62
N SER A 231 17.70 -0.04 11.01
CA SER A 231 16.96 -1.16 10.44
C SER A 231 15.77 -0.64 9.62
N SER A 232 15.69 -1.03 8.35
CA SER A 232 14.50 -0.80 7.52
C SER A 232 13.33 -1.66 7.99
N ARG A 233 13.61 -2.79 8.64
CA ARG A 233 12.61 -3.68 9.25
C ARG A 233 12.01 -3.10 10.55
N GLY A 234 12.78 -2.34 11.32
CA GLY A 234 12.28 -1.55 12.46
C GLY A 234 11.31 -0.46 12.02
N ALA A 235 11.53 0.15 10.85
CA ALA A 235 10.57 1.02 10.20
C ALA A 235 9.33 0.26 9.65
N SER A 236 9.47 -1.02 9.27
CA SER A 236 8.35 -1.88 8.81
C SER A 236 7.38 -2.35 9.91
N VAL A 237 7.58 -1.93 11.17
CA VAL A 237 6.51 -1.95 12.20
C VAL A 237 5.50 -0.80 11.97
N GLY A 238 5.81 0.12 11.05
CA GLY A 238 4.87 1.06 10.41
C GLY A 238 4.72 0.78 8.90
N PRO A 239 3.60 1.17 8.28
CA PRO A 239 3.22 0.74 6.92
C PRO A 239 3.90 1.55 5.78
N GLU A 240 5.10 2.09 5.99
CA GLU A 240 5.58 3.26 5.24
C GLU A 240 6.48 2.96 4.02
N PHE A 241 7.02 1.73 3.87
CA PHE A 241 8.12 1.46 2.92
C PHE A 241 8.01 0.21 2.02
N ALA A 242 6.80 -0.31 1.76
CA ALA A 242 6.62 -1.34 0.74
C ALA A 242 6.58 -0.72 -0.68
N PRO A 243 7.40 -1.16 -1.65
CA PRO A 243 7.17 -0.80 -3.04
C PRO A 243 5.82 -1.42 -3.48
N GLU A 244 4.87 -0.58 -3.92
CA GLU A 244 3.51 -0.95 -4.36
C GLU A 244 3.21 -0.64 -5.87
N PHE A 245 3.15 -1.56 -6.82
CA PHE A 245 3.71 -2.90 -6.67
C PHE A 245 2.93 -4.07 -7.40
N HIS A 246 2.00 -3.85 -8.36
CA HIS A 246 0.91 -4.81 -8.79
C HIS A 246 0.61 -5.07 -10.30
N THR A 247 0.35 -6.34 -10.66
CA THR A 247 -0.38 -6.75 -11.88
C THR A 247 -1.55 -7.68 -11.50
N GLU A 248 -2.74 -7.54 -12.11
CA GLU A 248 -3.88 -8.44 -11.87
C GLU A 248 -4.14 -9.41 -13.05
N LEU A 249 -4.51 -10.65 -12.74
CA LEU A 249 -5.04 -11.64 -13.67
C LEU A 249 -6.44 -12.13 -13.21
N PRO A 250 -7.40 -12.35 -14.14
CA PRO A 250 -8.81 -12.43 -13.77
C PRO A 250 -9.33 -13.86 -13.54
N THR A 251 -10.43 -13.98 -12.79
CA THR A 251 -11.32 -15.15 -12.86
C THR A 251 -12.81 -14.76 -12.90
N ILE A 252 -13.62 -15.71 -13.36
CA ILE A 252 -14.91 -15.52 -14.05
C ILE A 252 -16.10 -15.53 -13.07
N PRO A 253 -17.17 -14.72 -13.28
CA PRO A 253 -18.30 -14.66 -12.36
C PRO A 253 -19.32 -15.80 -12.57
N SER A 254 -20.05 -16.15 -11.49
CA SER A 254 -21.24 -16.99 -11.53
C SER A 254 -22.50 -16.22 -11.11
N THR A 255 -23.61 -16.45 -11.81
CA THR A 255 -24.88 -15.71 -11.66
C THR A 255 -25.88 -16.38 -10.70
N PRO A 256 -26.89 -15.63 -10.19
CA PRO A 256 -27.70 -16.05 -9.04
C PRO A 256 -29.11 -16.56 -9.42
N SER A 257 -29.79 -17.24 -8.47
CA SER A 257 -31.20 -16.99 -8.07
C SER A 257 -31.83 -18.17 -7.32
N THR A 258 -32.50 -17.91 -6.19
CA THR A 258 -33.79 -18.54 -5.87
C THR A 258 -34.67 -17.54 -5.09
N ARG A 259 -35.99 -17.52 -5.34
CA ARG A 259 -36.92 -16.57 -4.68
C ARG A 259 -38.36 -17.10 -4.56
N LYS A 260 -38.82 -17.25 -3.31
CA LYS A 260 -40.26 -17.37 -2.87
C LYS A 260 -40.98 -18.63 -3.41
N ARG A 261 -42.14 -19.07 -2.91
CA ARG A 261 -43.26 -18.46 -2.13
C ARG A 261 -44.01 -19.61 -1.41
N SER A 262 -44.70 -19.44 -0.28
CA SER A 262 -46.16 -19.15 -0.20
C SER A 262 -46.68 -19.38 1.23
N ALA A 263 -47.87 -18.87 1.57
CA ALA A 263 -48.49 -18.98 2.89
C ALA A 263 -49.76 -19.86 2.90
N ALA A 264 -50.19 -20.31 4.08
CA ALA A 264 -51.53 -20.87 4.33
C ALA A 264 -52.03 -20.54 5.76
N LYS A 265 -53.35 -20.40 5.93
CA LYS A 265 -54.08 -20.19 7.21
C LYS A 265 -55.07 -21.32 7.44
N THR A 266 -55.23 -21.79 8.69
CA THR A 266 -56.43 -22.35 9.40
C THR A 266 -55.93 -23.20 10.59
N SER A 267 -56.67 -23.51 11.67
CA SER A 267 -57.98 -23.11 12.21
C SER A 267 -58.06 -23.45 13.72
N SER A 268 -59.16 -23.06 14.38
CA SER A 268 -59.49 -23.24 15.81
C SER A 268 -59.67 -24.68 16.31
N SER A 269 -59.52 -24.89 17.64
CA SER A 269 -60.49 -25.67 18.45
C SER A 269 -60.30 -25.53 19.98
N THR A 270 -61.42 -25.38 20.70
CA THR A 270 -61.75 -25.80 22.10
C THR A 270 -60.78 -25.57 23.28
N GLY A 271 -61.34 -25.18 24.44
CA GLY A 271 -60.61 -25.02 25.71
C GLY A 271 -61.22 -25.81 26.87
N THR A 272 -60.62 -25.69 28.06
CA THR A 272 -61.19 -26.15 29.34
C THR A 272 -60.64 -25.34 30.51
N THR A 273 -61.44 -25.19 31.57
CA THR A 273 -61.12 -24.44 32.80
C THR A 273 -60.35 -25.26 33.83
N ALA A 274 -59.30 -24.69 34.43
CA ALA A 274 -58.78 -25.13 35.74
C ALA A 274 -58.11 -23.97 36.49
N SER A 275 -58.36 -23.89 37.80
CA SER A 275 -57.80 -22.86 38.70
C SER A 275 -56.51 -23.37 39.36
N ALA A 276 -55.44 -22.57 39.37
CA ALA A 276 -54.21 -22.87 40.12
C ALA A 276 -53.51 -21.59 40.64
N LYS A 277 -53.01 -21.67 41.87
CA LYS A 277 -52.35 -20.57 42.61
C LYS A 277 -50.94 -20.24 42.09
N LYS A 278 -50.56 -18.96 42.29
CA LYS A 278 -49.18 -18.44 42.46
C LYS A 278 -48.17 -18.70 41.33
N ARG A 279 -47.89 -17.63 40.58
CA ARG A 279 -46.61 -16.89 40.66
C ARG A 279 -46.82 -15.48 40.11
N ARG A 280 -46.32 -14.46 40.82
CA ARG A 280 -45.97 -13.19 40.16
C ARG A 280 -44.78 -13.51 39.27
N LEU A 281 -45.05 -13.86 38.02
CA LEU A 281 -44.06 -13.69 36.97
C LEU A 281 -43.76 -12.19 36.94
N SER A 282 -42.54 -11.80 37.32
CA SER A 282 -42.01 -10.54 36.86
C SER A 282 -41.98 -10.63 35.35
N VAL A 283 -42.97 -10.00 34.69
CA VAL A 283 -42.89 -9.71 33.27
C VAL A 283 -41.67 -8.81 33.13
N GLN A 284 -40.52 -9.41 32.77
CA GLN A 284 -39.42 -8.63 32.25
C GLN A 284 -40.00 -7.89 31.05
N GLU A 285 -39.99 -6.56 31.09
CA GLU A 285 -40.40 -5.80 29.92
C GLU A 285 -39.59 -6.29 28.72
N PRO A 286 -40.20 -6.40 27.52
CA PRO A 286 -39.46 -6.77 26.33
C PRO A 286 -38.28 -5.80 26.19
N LYS A 287 -37.05 -6.33 26.13
CA LYS A 287 -35.82 -5.53 26.03
C LYS A 287 -36.02 -4.49 24.92
N LYS A 288 -36.17 -3.22 25.27
CA LYS A 288 -36.33 -2.16 24.28
C LYS A 288 -34.98 -1.93 23.62
N TRP A 289 -34.98 -1.72 22.30
CA TRP A 289 -33.78 -1.32 21.58
C TRP A 289 -33.53 0.18 21.84
N HIS A 290 -32.29 0.51 22.18
CA HIS A 290 -31.82 1.87 22.41
C HIS A 290 -30.52 2.06 21.63
N HIS A 291 -30.42 3.14 20.87
CA HIS A 291 -29.15 3.55 20.28
C HIS A 291 -28.38 4.44 21.26
N ALA A 292 -27.09 4.17 21.41
CA ALA A 292 -26.12 4.98 22.14
C ALA A 292 -24.94 5.31 21.20
N PRO A 293 -24.58 6.58 20.97
CA PRO A 293 -23.37 6.90 20.22
C PRO A 293 -22.13 6.43 20.99
N SER A 294 -21.19 5.78 20.31
CA SER A 294 -19.89 5.47 20.92
C SER A 294 -19.07 6.75 21.14
N SER A 295 -18.20 6.74 22.15
CA SER A 295 -17.29 7.86 22.43
C SER A 295 -16.42 8.23 21.23
N ALA A 296 -16.01 7.23 20.43
CA ALA A 296 -15.27 7.43 19.19
C ALA A 296 -16.10 8.20 18.13
N THR A 297 -17.38 7.85 17.95
CA THR A 297 -18.29 8.57 17.05
C THR A 297 -18.50 10.02 17.49
N ILE A 298 -18.70 10.28 18.80
CA ILE A 298 -18.87 11.64 19.32
C ILE A 298 -17.60 12.48 19.11
N LEU A 299 -16.43 11.93 19.44
CA LEU A 299 -15.14 12.59 19.26
C LEU A 299 -14.87 12.90 17.79
N TRP A 300 -15.11 11.92 16.90
CA TRP A 300 -14.94 12.13 15.47
C TRP A 300 -15.87 13.20 14.92
N LEU A 301 -17.15 13.22 15.30
CA LEU A 301 -18.08 14.27 14.86
C LEU A 301 -17.71 15.66 15.41
N ALA A 302 -17.16 15.74 16.62
CA ALA A 302 -16.67 16.99 17.19
C ALA A 302 -15.47 17.59 16.43
N VAL A 303 -14.63 16.73 15.80
CA VAL A 303 -13.46 17.15 15.01
C VAL A 303 -13.82 17.35 13.52
N SER A 304 -14.57 16.42 12.92
CA SER A 304 -14.88 16.43 11.50
C SER A 304 -15.86 17.53 11.10
N ILE A 305 -16.90 17.82 11.89
CA ILE A 305 -17.90 18.85 11.51
C ILE A 305 -17.25 20.24 11.36
N PRO A 306 -16.42 20.74 12.31
CA PRO A 306 -15.70 22.00 12.13
C PRO A 306 -14.73 21.99 10.93
N LEU A 307 -13.98 20.90 10.73
CA LEU A 307 -13.01 20.80 9.64
C LEU A 307 -13.69 20.80 8.26
N VAL A 308 -14.76 20.03 8.10
CA VAL A 308 -15.55 19.96 6.85
C VAL A 308 -16.31 21.27 6.59
N ALA A 309 -16.72 22.00 7.64
CA ALA A 309 -17.29 23.34 7.51
C ALA A 309 -16.25 24.38 7.06
N TRP A 310 -15.02 24.30 7.59
CA TRP A 310 -13.90 25.15 7.20
C TRP A 310 -13.46 24.87 5.74
N ASP A 311 -13.34 23.60 5.36
CA ASP A 311 -13.15 23.17 3.96
C ASP A 311 -14.23 23.73 3.01
N SER A 312 -15.50 23.59 3.40
CA SER A 312 -16.61 24.12 2.60
C SER A 312 -16.53 25.64 2.44
N GLY A 313 -16.12 26.35 3.50
CA GLY A 313 -15.86 27.79 3.46
C GLY A 313 -14.69 28.18 2.56
N TYR A 314 -13.62 27.36 2.53
CA TYR A 314 -12.49 27.58 1.62
C TYR A 314 -12.92 27.47 0.16
N VAL A 315 -13.62 26.39 -0.21
CA VAL A 315 -13.99 26.11 -1.62
C VAL A 315 -15.04 27.09 -2.12
N LEU A 316 -16.08 27.41 -1.33
CA LEU A 316 -17.11 28.38 -1.71
C LEU A 316 -16.59 29.83 -1.76
N GLY A 317 -15.54 30.14 -1.00
CA GLY A 317 -14.94 31.47 -0.95
C GLY A 317 -13.90 31.76 -2.05
N ARG A 318 -13.64 30.82 -2.98
CA ARG A 318 -12.67 31.02 -4.08
C ARG A 318 -13.18 32.11 -5.04
N PRO A 319 -12.31 33.02 -5.53
CA PRO A 319 -10.86 33.07 -5.33
C PRO A 319 -10.42 33.85 -4.08
N HIS A 320 -11.32 34.50 -3.33
CA HIS A 320 -10.96 35.36 -2.20
C HIS A 320 -10.28 34.63 -1.03
N THR A 321 -10.44 33.31 -0.93
CA THR A 321 -9.77 32.42 0.03
C THR A 321 -8.44 31.84 -0.47
N MET A 322 -8.14 31.95 -1.78
CA MET A 322 -6.95 31.39 -2.43
C MET A 322 -5.72 32.32 -2.28
N PRO A 323 -4.50 31.86 -2.63
CA PRO A 323 -3.30 32.71 -2.65
C PRO A 323 -3.52 34.07 -3.35
N GLY A 324 -3.32 35.17 -2.60
CA GLY A 324 -3.55 36.55 -3.06
C GLY A 324 -4.95 37.12 -2.74
N GLY A 325 -5.85 36.32 -2.18
CA GLY A 325 -7.19 36.74 -1.76
C GLY A 325 -7.25 37.30 -0.33
N TYR A 326 -8.15 38.26 -0.08
CA TYR A 326 -8.25 38.96 1.21
C TYR A 326 -8.77 38.11 2.39
N LEU A 327 -9.37 36.94 2.13
CA LEU A 327 -9.76 35.98 3.18
C LEU A 327 -8.68 34.94 3.45
N GLN A 328 -7.68 34.80 2.58
CA GLN A 328 -6.56 33.86 2.74
C GLN A 328 -5.84 34.10 4.07
N TRP A 329 -5.48 35.37 4.35
CA TRP A 329 -4.92 35.78 5.63
C TRP A 329 -6.01 36.45 6.48
N PRO A 330 -6.23 36.05 7.75
CA PRO A 330 -5.55 34.95 8.47
C PRO A 330 -6.24 33.58 8.33
N LEU A 331 -7.46 33.51 7.76
CA LEU A 331 -8.39 32.39 7.99
C LEU A 331 -8.11 31.11 7.20
N TYR A 332 -7.42 31.19 6.06
CA TYR A 332 -7.18 30.05 5.16
C TYR A 332 -5.70 29.88 4.80
N MET A 333 -4.79 30.45 5.59
CA MET A 333 -3.34 30.34 5.39
C MET A 333 -2.86 28.88 5.16
N PRO A 334 -3.32 27.86 5.91
CA PRO A 334 -2.90 26.47 5.67
C PRO A 334 -3.34 25.90 4.32
N TYR A 335 -4.44 26.42 3.73
CA TYR A 335 -4.88 26.00 2.40
C TYR A 335 -3.98 26.51 1.26
N ALA A 336 -3.12 27.51 1.52
CA ALA A 336 -2.10 27.90 0.55
C ALA A 336 -1.04 26.79 0.38
N LEU A 337 -0.63 26.15 1.48
CA LEU A 337 0.23 24.97 1.45
C LEU A 337 -0.56 23.75 0.93
N TYR A 338 -1.77 23.51 1.43
CA TYR A 338 -2.58 22.36 1.00
C TYR A 338 -2.91 22.38 -0.49
N GLY A 339 -3.18 23.55 -1.08
CA GLY A 339 -3.40 23.71 -2.52
C GLY A 339 -2.12 23.67 -3.38
N GLN A 340 -0.94 23.78 -2.77
CA GLN A 340 0.32 23.42 -3.42
C GLN A 340 0.53 21.91 -3.42
N ILE A 341 0.09 21.20 -2.36
CA ILE A 341 0.15 19.74 -2.31
C ILE A 341 -0.91 19.11 -3.23
N ASP A 342 -2.20 19.32 -2.97
CA ASP A 342 -3.26 18.86 -3.85
C ASP A 342 -3.72 19.97 -4.79
N HIS A 343 -3.33 19.85 -6.06
CA HIS A 343 -3.74 20.75 -7.13
C HIS A 343 -5.25 20.75 -7.38
N VAL A 344 -6.03 19.77 -6.90
CA VAL A 344 -7.51 19.84 -6.86
C VAL A 344 -7.97 21.01 -5.98
N TYR A 345 -7.22 21.32 -4.91
CA TYR A 345 -7.45 22.48 -4.06
C TYR A 345 -6.74 23.75 -4.54
N GLY A 346 -5.66 23.61 -5.30
CA GLY A 346 -4.84 24.70 -5.81
C GLY A 346 -5.37 25.50 -7.01
N GLN A 347 -4.52 26.40 -7.50
CA GLN A 347 -4.78 27.28 -8.64
C GLN A 347 -5.00 26.48 -9.94
N LYS A 348 -4.25 25.38 -10.15
CA LYS A 348 -4.36 24.51 -11.35
C LYS A 348 -5.81 24.07 -11.62
N ALA A 349 -6.51 23.56 -10.60
CA ALA A 349 -7.90 23.12 -10.76
C ALA A 349 -8.90 24.29 -10.91
N TRP A 350 -8.63 25.44 -10.31
CA TRP A 350 -9.45 26.64 -10.46
C TRP A 350 -9.39 27.20 -11.88
N ASP A 351 -8.18 27.38 -12.43
CA ASP A 351 -7.97 27.90 -13.78
C ASP A 351 -8.49 26.92 -14.84
N ALA A 352 -8.35 25.62 -14.60
CA ALA A 352 -8.96 24.56 -15.41
C ALA A 352 -10.49 24.44 -15.27
N LYS A 353 -11.13 25.24 -14.40
CA LYS A 353 -12.57 25.21 -14.09
C LYS A 353 -13.09 23.82 -13.69
N ASN A 354 -12.29 23.07 -12.94
CA ASN A 354 -12.62 21.72 -12.53
C ASN A 354 -13.74 21.73 -11.47
N GLY A 355 -14.92 21.20 -11.83
CA GLY A 355 -16.10 21.15 -10.95
C GLY A 355 -16.04 20.13 -9.81
N PHE A 356 -15.00 19.29 -9.72
CA PHE A 356 -14.94 18.18 -8.76
C PHE A 356 -14.92 18.64 -7.30
N THR A 357 -14.16 19.68 -6.95
CA THR A 357 -14.17 20.26 -5.59
C THR A 357 -15.54 20.80 -5.22
N GLY A 358 -16.18 21.57 -6.12
CA GLY A 358 -17.53 22.09 -5.88
C GLY A 358 -18.56 20.99 -5.64
N ALA A 359 -18.47 19.87 -6.38
CA ALA A 359 -19.32 18.71 -6.17
C ALA A 359 -19.07 18.01 -4.82
N GLN A 360 -17.79 17.86 -4.42
CA GLN A 360 -17.43 17.35 -3.09
C GLN A 360 -17.95 18.27 -1.98
N THR A 361 -17.78 19.59 -2.11
CA THR A 361 -18.28 20.59 -1.15
C THR A 361 -19.81 20.58 -1.04
N ALA A 362 -20.54 20.35 -2.13
CA ALA A 362 -21.99 20.19 -2.07
C ALA A 362 -22.41 18.98 -1.20
N LEU A 363 -21.68 17.86 -1.29
CA LEU A 363 -21.88 16.70 -0.39
C LEU A 363 -21.42 16.99 1.05
N ASN A 364 -20.34 17.74 1.24
CA ASN A 364 -19.85 18.17 2.56
C ASN A 364 -20.92 18.97 3.32
N ILE A 365 -21.65 19.86 2.64
CA ILE A 365 -22.76 20.62 3.23
C ILE A 365 -23.90 19.69 3.68
N VAL A 366 -24.31 18.75 2.82
CA VAL A 366 -25.37 17.76 3.15
C VAL A 366 -24.94 16.89 4.34
N GLU A 367 -23.69 16.43 4.35
CA GLU A 367 -23.10 15.65 5.44
C GLU A 367 -23.11 16.41 6.77
N ILE A 368 -22.69 17.68 6.80
CA ILE A 368 -22.75 18.54 7.99
C ILE A 368 -24.19 18.61 8.51
N PHE A 369 -25.18 18.87 7.64
CA PHE A 369 -26.59 18.93 8.07
C PHE A 369 -27.09 17.59 8.63
N MET A 370 -26.69 16.46 8.03
CA MET A 370 -27.06 15.13 8.51
C MET A 370 -26.43 14.81 9.87
N TYR A 371 -25.14 15.09 10.07
CA TYR A 371 -24.48 14.86 11.36
C TYR A 371 -24.96 15.84 12.44
N LEU A 372 -25.23 17.11 12.12
CA LEU A 372 -25.84 18.05 13.07
C LEU A 372 -27.28 17.62 13.42
N MET A 373 -28.06 17.12 12.47
CA MET A 373 -29.38 16.55 12.75
C MET A 373 -29.29 15.30 13.64
N TYR A 374 -28.35 14.40 13.37
CA TYR A 374 -28.06 13.26 14.23
C TYR A 374 -27.73 13.69 15.66
N LEU A 375 -26.72 14.56 15.85
CA LEU A 375 -26.33 15.07 17.16
C LEU A 375 -27.48 15.81 17.87
N TRP A 376 -28.28 16.59 17.13
CA TRP A 376 -29.46 17.26 17.66
C TRP A 376 -30.52 16.26 18.14
N MET A 377 -30.75 15.16 17.41
CA MET A 377 -31.65 14.09 17.83
C MET A 377 -31.14 13.39 19.10
N ILE A 378 -29.85 13.04 19.16
CA ILE A 378 -29.21 12.49 20.36
C ILE A 378 -29.32 13.43 21.56
N TRP A 379 -29.21 14.75 21.35
CA TRP A 379 -29.21 15.71 22.45
C TRP A 379 -30.62 16.13 22.90
N ARG A 380 -31.54 16.42 21.98
CA ARG A 380 -32.90 16.89 22.30
C ARG A 380 -33.95 15.78 22.46
N ARG A 381 -33.70 14.59 21.92
CA ARG A 381 -34.61 13.43 22.03
C ARG A 381 -34.00 12.27 22.83
N ALA A 382 -32.96 12.53 23.61
CA ALA A 382 -32.49 11.58 24.63
C ALA A 382 -33.65 11.13 25.52
N ASP A 383 -33.77 9.83 25.74
CA ASP A 383 -34.73 9.27 26.68
C ASP A 383 -34.40 9.80 28.09
N LYS A 384 -35.43 10.18 28.86
CA LYS A 384 -35.23 10.64 30.23
C LYS A 384 -34.79 9.46 31.09
N THR A 385 -33.51 9.45 31.50
CA THR A 385 -32.93 8.42 32.36
C THR A 385 -33.74 8.24 33.64
N THR A 386 -34.46 7.14 33.76
CA THR A 386 -35.28 6.80 34.94
C THR A 386 -34.49 6.12 36.06
N ASP A 387 -33.35 5.50 35.76
CA ASP A 387 -32.53 4.79 36.73
C ASP A 387 -31.22 5.50 37.08
N LYS A 388 -30.99 5.73 38.38
CA LYS A 388 -29.82 6.46 38.92
C LYS A 388 -28.54 5.63 39.02
N LYS A 389 -28.51 4.40 38.48
CA LYS A 389 -27.40 3.44 38.67
C LYS A 389 -26.53 3.15 37.44
N GLU A 390 -26.97 3.48 36.23
CA GLU A 390 -26.16 3.28 35.03
C GLU A 390 -25.47 4.59 34.59
N LYS A 391 -24.21 4.49 34.16
CA LYS A 391 -23.35 5.66 33.91
C LYS A 391 -23.65 6.31 32.55
N LYS A 392 -24.29 7.48 32.59
CA LYS A 392 -24.02 8.65 31.71
C LYS A 392 -23.94 8.46 30.17
N GLY A 393 -24.64 7.50 29.57
CA GLY A 393 -24.92 7.50 28.12
C GLY A 393 -26.20 8.29 27.79
N ARG A 394 -26.19 9.16 26.77
CA ARG A 394 -27.44 9.68 26.18
C ARG A 394 -27.95 8.69 25.15
N THR A 395 -29.07 8.03 25.44
CA THR A 395 -29.66 7.01 24.58
C THR A 395 -30.94 7.52 23.92
N VAL A 396 -31.26 7.01 22.72
CA VAL A 396 -32.51 7.31 22.01
C VAL A 396 -33.14 6.01 21.52
N SER A 397 -34.41 5.79 21.84
CA SER A 397 -35.17 4.60 21.43
C SER A 397 -36.25 4.86 20.38
N GLY A 398 -36.90 3.78 19.96
CA GLY A 398 -38.05 3.79 19.06
C GLY A 398 -37.77 4.46 17.71
N ARG A 399 -38.80 5.07 17.11
CA ARG A 399 -38.71 5.69 15.78
C ARG A 399 -37.70 6.86 15.72
N SER A 400 -37.50 7.58 16.82
CA SER A 400 -36.47 8.64 16.88
C SER A 400 -35.06 8.05 16.87
N GLY A 401 -34.80 6.98 17.62
CA GLY A 401 -33.50 6.30 17.62
C GLY A 401 -33.21 5.68 16.25
N ALA A 402 -34.16 4.94 15.69
CA ALA A 402 -34.02 4.31 14.37
C ALA A 402 -33.78 5.35 13.26
N LEU A 403 -34.46 6.50 13.29
CA LEU A 403 -34.23 7.59 12.34
C LEU A 403 -32.86 8.23 12.55
N ALA A 404 -32.41 8.43 13.79
CA ALA A 404 -31.07 8.97 14.08
C ALA A 404 -29.98 8.03 13.53
N VAL A 405 -30.05 6.73 13.80
CA VAL A 405 -29.11 5.73 13.28
C VAL A 405 -29.13 5.68 11.75
N LEU A 406 -30.31 5.75 11.12
CA LEU A 406 -30.41 5.79 9.66
C LEU A 406 -29.76 7.04 9.05
N ILE A 407 -29.92 8.21 9.68
CA ILE A 407 -29.26 9.45 9.26
C ILE A 407 -27.74 9.33 9.41
N GLY A 408 -27.26 8.88 10.58
CA GLY A 408 -25.84 8.70 10.86
C GLY A 408 -25.17 7.68 9.91
N PHE A 409 -25.83 6.55 9.66
CA PHE A 409 -25.40 5.54 8.68
C PHE A 409 -25.31 6.12 7.27
N SER A 410 -26.36 6.82 6.82
CA SER A 410 -26.42 7.38 5.47
C SER A 410 -25.35 8.47 5.26
N ALA A 411 -25.09 9.28 6.28
CA ALA A 411 -24.00 10.24 6.27
C ALA A 411 -22.63 9.54 6.23
N ALA A 412 -22.40 8.52 7.06
CA ALA A 412 -21.13 7.79 7.08
C ALA A 412 -20.83 7.05 5.76
N VAL A 413 -21.86 6.45 5.12
CA VAL A 413 -21.73 5.88 3.76
C VAL A 413 -21.41 6.96 2.73
N MET A 414 -22.01 8.15 2.83
CA MET A 414 -21.69 9.29 1.95
C MET A 414 -20.25 9.76 2.16
N THR A 415 -19.79 9.92 3.41
CA THR A 415 -18.40 10.27 3.74
C THR A 415 -17.43 9.25 3.17
N LEU A 416 -17.67 7.95 3.36
CA LEU A 416 -16.81 6.90 2.83
C LEU A 416 -16.78 6.93 1.29
N SER A 417 -17.95 7.00 0.65
CA SER A 417 -18.07 6.99 -0.81
C SER A 417 -17.41 8.20 -1.46
N LYS A 418 -17.61 9.41 -0.91
CA LYS A 418 -17.02 10.65 -1.43
C LYS A 418 -15.50 10.63 -1.28
N THR A 419 -14.98 10.11 -0.16
CA THR A 419 -13.52 10.00 0.09
C THR A 419 -12.89 8.98 -0.85
N VAL A 420 -13.51 7.83 -1.10
CA VAL A 420 -13.04 6.86 -2.10
C VAL A 420 -13.01 7.49 -3.51
N LEU A 421 -14.04 8.25 -3.89
CA LEU A 421 -14.07 8.98 -5.16
C LEU A 421 -13.03 10.09 -5.25
N TYR A 422 -12.82 10.85 -4.16
CA TYR A 422 -11.77 11.86 -4.05
C TYR A 422 -10.39 11.22 -4.19
N CYS A 423 -10.12 10.14 -3.45
CA CYS A 423 -8.89 9.38 -3.56
C CYS A 423 -8.67 8.83 -4.98
N LYS A 424 -9.72 8.41 -5.69
CA LYS A 424 -9.62 7.97 -7.09
C LYS A 424 -9.41 9.13 -8.08
N SER A 425 -9.97 10.30 -7.81
CA SER A 425 -9.82 11.49 -8.67
C SER A 425 -8.49 12.22 -8.49
N THR A 426 -7.82 12.00 -7.35
CA THR A 426 -6.47 12.54 -7.07
C THR A 426 -5.37 11.51 -7.35
N ARG A 427 -5.65 10.20 -7.22
CA ARG A 427 -4.72 9.14 -7.64
C ARG A 427 -4.49 9.10 -9.16
N PRO A 428 -3.31 8.68 -9.61
CA PRO A 428 -2.98 8.59 -11.02
C PRO A 428 -3.69 7.41 -11.70
N LEU A 429 -4.54 7.70 -12.70
CA LEU A 429 -4.92 6.71 -13.72
C LEU A 429 -3.93 6.70 -14.90
N SER A 430 -3.10 7.75 -15.03
CA SER A 430 -1.95 7.85 -15.92
C SER A 430 -0.89 8.77 -15.28
N LEU A 431 0.39 8.48 -15.52
CA LEU A 431 1.51 9.01 -14.72
C LEU A 431 1.86 10.49 -14.93
N ASN A 432 1.27 11.17 -15.93
CA ASN A 432 1.70 12.52 -16.35
C ASN A 432 0.75 13.68 -16.01
N ASP A 433 -0.42 13.46 -15.37
CA ASP A 433 -1.36 14.56 -15.06
C ASP A 433 -2.16 14.36 -13.76
N SER A 434 -1.54 13.78 -12.74
CA SER A 434 -2.11 13.68 -11.39
C SER A 434 -2.06 15.02 -10.65
N ASN A 435 -2.97 15.23 -9.71
CA ASN A 435 -3.04 16.47 -8.92
C ASN A 435 -2.12 16.48 -7.69
N ILE A 436 -1.47 15.36 -7.37
CA ILE A 436 -0.58 15.21 -6.20
C ILE A 436 0.80 14.63 -6.55
N SER A 437 1.06 14.23 -7.79
CA SER A 437 2.28 13.50 -8.20
C SER A 437 3.56 14.34 -8.20
N HIS A 438 3.46 15.66 -8.06
CA HIS A 438 4.60 16.58 -8.04
C HIS A 438 5.21 16.79 -6.64
N ASN A 439 4.62 16.19 -5.60
CA ASN A 439 5.05 16.35 -4.20
C ASN A 439 6.01 15.24 -3.76
N THR A 440 6.72 15.46 -2.65
CA THR A 440 7.53 14.40 -2.06
C THR A 440 6.65 13.28 -1.51
N PRO A 441 7.12 12.03 -1.44
CA PRO A 441 6.38 10.94 -0.79
C PRO A 441 6.01 11.25 0.67
N VAL A 442 6.83 12.05 1.38
CA VAL A 442 6.56 12.47 2.76
C VAL A 442 5.40 13.47 2.82
N ASP A 443 5.33 14.43 1.89
CA ASP A 443 4.19 15.37 1.82
C ASP A 443 2.91 14.63 1.41
N ILE A 444 3.01 13.71 0.44
CA ILE A 444 1.88 12.83 0.06
C ILE A 444 1.45 12.01 1.27
N LEU A 445 2.36 11.41 2.04
CA LEU A 445 2.00 10.63 3.22
C LEU A 445 1.35 11.49 4.30
N THR A 446 2.02 12.58 4.71
CA THR A 446 1.64 13.37 5.89
C THR A 446 0.50 14.34 5.64
N LEU A 447 0.38 14.89 4.43
CA LEU A 447 -0.63 15.88 4.07
C LEU A 447 -1.74 15.31 3.17
N TRP A 448 -1.58 14.12 2.59
CA TRP A 448 -2.64 13.48 1.80
C TRP A 448 -3.06 12.09 2.33
N VAL A 449 -2.17 11.11 2.50
CA VAL A 449 -2.53 9.73 2.91
C VAL A 449 -3.06 9.69 4.34
N ILE A 450 -2.32 10.22 5.32
CA ILE A 450 -2.70 10.19 6.74
C ILE A 450 -4.02 10.93 6.98
N PRO A 451 -4.22 12.18 6.47
CA PRO A 451 -5.51 12.84 6.54
C PRO A 451 -6.62 12.02 5.89
N ASN A 452 -6.50 11.61 4.62
CA ASN A 452 -7.57 10.86 3.97
C ASN A 452 -7.81 9.47 4.60
N GLY A 453 -6.80 8.87 5.22
CA GLY A 453 -6.89 7.62 5.97
C GLY A 453 -7.88 7.70 7.14
N PHE A 454 -7.88 8.81 7.91
CA PHE A 454 -8.89 9.03 8.94
C PHE A 454 -10.32 9.12 8.35
N TRP A 455 -10.47 9.77 7.19
CA TRP A 455 -11.74 9.89 6.44
C TRP A 455 -12.15 8.60 5.69
N LEU A 456 -11.34 7.55 5.72
CA LEU A 456 -11.72 6.19 5.31
C LEU A 456 -12.03 5.30 6.53
N ILE A 457 -11.13 5.26 7.51
CA ILE A 457 -11.21 4.35 8.67
C ILE A 457 -12.40 4.71 9.58
N LEU A 458 -12.54 5.98 9.97
CA LEU A 458 -13.56 6.37 10.95
C LEU A 458 -14.99 6.33 10.38
N PRO A 459 -15.26 6.77 9.14
CA PRO A 459 -16.53 6.50 8.48
C PRO A 459 -16.82 5.00 8.31
N THR A 460 -15.82 4.16 7.98
CA THR A 460 -16.01 2.70 7.90
C THR A 460 -16.42 2.11 9.26
N TYR A 461 -15.78 2.53 10.35
CA TYR A 461 -16.18 2.17 11.71
C TYR A 461 -17.61 2.63 12.03
N MET A 462 -18.01 3.84 11.64
CA MET A 462 -19.37 4.35 11.86
C MET A 462 -20.42 3.59 11.03
N VAL A 463 -20.12 3.27 9.77
CA VAL A 463 -20.97 2.41 8.93
C VAL A 463 -21.18 1.04 9.60
N TYR A 464 -20.12 0.44 10.13
CA TYR A 464 -20.22 -0.81 10.88
C TYR A 464 -21.03 -0.66 12.18
N ALA A 465 -20.75 0.36 12.99
CA ALA A 465 -21.43 0.59 14.27
C ALA A 465 -22.94 0.83 14.08
N PHE A 466 -23.32 1.78 13.21
CA PHE A 466 -24.72 2.05 12.90
C PHE A 466 -25.38 0.88 12.16
N GLY A 467 -24.66 0.16 11.31
CA GLY A 467 -25.14 -1.04 10.63
C GLY A 467 -25.51 -2.15 11.61
N MET A 468 -24.67 -2.37 12.63
CA MET A 468 -24.95 -3.30 13.73
C MET A 468 -26.17 -2.86 14.54
N ASP A 469 -26.30 -1.58 14.88
CA ASP A 469 -27.46 -1.05 15.58
C ASP A 469 -28.77 -1.25 14.78
N ILE A 470 -28.74 -1.11 13.46
CA ILE A 470 -29.87 -1.41 12.56
C ILE A 470 -30.21 -2.91 12.61
N LEU A 471 -29.20 -3.79 12.53
CA LEU A 471 -29.38 -5.24 12.60
C LEU A 471 -29.95 -5.68 13.95
N ASP A 472 -29.47 -5.13 15.06
CA ASP A 472 -29.97 -5.45 16.40
C ASP A 472 -31.42 -4.96 16.58
N GLY A 473 -31.77 -3.79 16.05
CA GLY A 473 -33.14 -3.28 16.03
C GLY A 473 -34.10 -4.15 15.22
N LEU A 474 -33.67 -4.64 14.05
CA LEU A 474 -34.45 -5.57 13.22
C LEU A 474 -34.57 -6.96 13.87
N THR A 475 -33.48 -7.46 14.46
CA THR A 475 -33.43 -8.75 15.18
C THR A 475 -34.41 -8.75 16.35
N LEU A 476 -34.39 -7.68 17.16
CA LEU A 476 -35.36 -7.50 18.24
C LEU A 476 -36.81 -7.42 17.72
N ALA A 477 -37.05 -6.69 16.63
CA ALA A 477 -38.38 -6.60 16.00
C ALA A 477 -38.89 -7.94 15.44
N SER A 478 -37.98 -8.86 15.08
CA SER A 478 -38.29 -10.24 14.68
C SER A 478 -38.52 -11.20 15.86
N GLY A 479 -38.37 -10.74 17.10
CA GLY A 479 -38.56 -11.55 18.32
C GLY A 479 -37.36 -12.41 18.73
N GLN A 480 -36.19 -12.21 18.12
CA GLN A 480 -34.97 -12.94 18.49
C GLN A 480 -34.15 -12.19 19.56
N PRO A 481 -33.49 -12.89 20.50
CA PRO A 481 -32.73 -12.26 21.57
C PRO A 481 -31.37 -11.73 21.09
N VAL A 482 -31.15 -10.43 21.24
CA VAL A 482 -29.86 -9.76 20.94
C VAL A 482 -28.84 -10.02 22.07
N LYS A 483 -27.60 -10.39 21.70
CA LYS A 483 -26.46 -10.47 22.64
C LYS A 483 -25.92 -9.07 22.92
N GLN A 484 -25.79 -8.69 24.19
CA GLN A 484 -25.08 -7.47 24.56
C GLN A 484 -23.58 -7.62 24.26
N ARG A 485 -22.99 -6.58 23.66
CA ARG A 485 -21.54 -6.40 23.62
C ARG A 485 -21.08 -5.85 24.96
N THR A 486 -20.06 -6.46 25.55
CA THR A 486 -19.19 -5.79 26.53
C THR A 486 -18.31 -4.80 25.75
N GLU A 487 -18.19 -3.58 26.27
CA GLU A 487 -17.36 -2.50 25.70
C GLU A 487 -15.86 -2.85 25.68
#